data_AF-A0A8S1CIT9-F1
#
_entry.id   AF-A0A8S1CIT9-F1
#
_cell.length_a   1.000
_cell.length_b   1.000
_cell.length_c   1.000
_cell.angle_alpha   90.00
_cell.angle_beta   90.00
_cell.angle_gamma   90.00
#
_symmetry.space_group_name_H-M   'P 1'
#
loop_
_entity.id
_entity.type
_entity.pdbx_description
1 polymer ?
#
loop_
_entity_poly.entity_id
_entity_poly.type
_entity_poly.pdbx_seq_one_letter_code
_entity_poly.pdbx_strand_id
1 'polypeptide(L)'
;MSCQRAVLSLLVRSGTVLRAGTVCQSQKILLRPQLHSPTFSVLTRFYAKGKGKGGSDGKHKKKGAVTVNENELAEIVDVDGMKAQMQKALVVLKDEFVKNLSLRSTTGSIETIKVKFDGKDHALNELAQVVRKNPKTLVVNCTSVPQSIPNILQAIKQSGMNLNPQQDGTTLFIPVPVVTKEHREGLAKNAKALFIKGRDAIKDVQNKHIRSLKKASNVPEDTVFAAQQQITAMADKYVGEAEKMLQVKQAELIGK
;
A
#
# COMPACT_ATOMS: atom_id res chain seq x y z
N MET A 1 63.61 -2.91 -41.24
CA MET A 1 64.32 -3.23 -39.99
C MET A 1 63.66 -4.49 -39.43
N SER A 2 64.09 -5.67 -39.88
CA SER A 2 65.04 -6.57 -39.18
C SER A 2 64.43 -7.10 -37.88
N CYS A 3 63.97 -8.37 -37.86
CA CYS A 3 64.72 -9.56 -37.39
C CYS A 3 64.96 -9.50 -35.86
N GLN A 4 64.61 -10.48 -35.01
CA GLN A 4 64.94 -11.92 -34.98
C GLN A 4 63.88 -12.65 -34.09
N ARG A 5 63.41 -13.90 -34.26
CA ARG A 5 63.96 -15.22 -34.67
C ARG A 5 64.71 -15.97 -33.56
N ALA A 6 64.12 -17.07 -33.06
CA ALA A 6 64.70 -18.38 -32.65
C ALA A 6 63.62 -19.14 -31.83
N VAL A 7 62.99 -20.26 -32.23
CA VAL A 7 63.37 -21.54 -32.85
C VAL A 7 64.12 -22.50 -31.91
N LEU A 8 63.49 -23.63 -31.55
CA LEU A 8 63.92 -25.06 -31.73
C LEU A 8 62.95 -25.95 -30.89
N SER A 9 62.06 -26.76 -31.48
CA SER A 9 62.27 -28.16 -31.97
C SER A 9 62.07 -29.23 -30.88
N LEU A 10 61.65 -30.49 -31.08
CA LEU A 10 61.73 -31.43 -32.21
C LEU A 10 60.89 -32.70 -31.81
N LEU A 11 60.21 -33.37 -32.78
CA LEU A 11 60.13 -34.85 -33.01
C LEU A 11 59.49 -35.80 -31.93
N VAL A 12 58.80 -36.94 -32.14
CA VAL A 12 58.16 -37.79 -33.21
C VAL A 12 57.24 -38.79 -32.48
N ARG A 13 56.16 -39.28 -33.12
CA ARG A 13 55.80 -40.72 -33.35
C ARG A 13 54.30 -40.96 -33.49
N SER A 14 53.89 -40.92 -34.76
CA SER A 14 53.25 -42.00 -35.54
C SER A 14 52.22 -42.92 -34.89
N GLY A 15 51.09 -43.10 -35.57
CA GLY A 15 50.42 -44.41 -35.64
C GLY A 15 48.89 -44.39 -35.62
N THR A 16 48.26 -44.09 -36.75
CA THR A 16 46.92 -44.60 -37.13
C THR A 16 46.96 -46.11 -37.37
N VAL A 17 45.87 -46.84 -37.08
CA VAL A 17 45.16 -47.78 -38.00
C VAL A 17 44.01 -48.53 -37.28
N LEU A 18 43.00 -48.81 -38.09
CA LEU A 18 41.64 -49.34 -37.93
C LEU A 18 41.47 -50.83 -37.53
N ARG A 19 40.23 -51.11 -37.08
CA ARG A 19 39.30 -52.23 -37.42
C ARG A 19 39.31 -53.59 -36.67
N ALA A 20 38.16 -53.83 -36.04
CA ALA A 20 37.14 -54.87 -36.31
C ALA A 20 37.22 -56.31 -35.71
N GLY A 21 36.04 -56.73 -35.18
CA GLY A 21 35.53 -58.11 -35.01
C GLY A 21 35.83 -58.77 -33.65
N THR A 22 34.99 -59.57 -32.97
CA THR A 22 33.66 -60.15 -33.23
C THR A 22 33.21 -60.93 -31.96
N VAL A 23 31.89 -60.95 -31.69
CA VAL A 23 31.03 -62.04 -31.15
C VAL A 23 31.32 -62.67 -29.75
N CYS A 24 30.32 -62.68 -28.84
CA CYS A 24 29.47 -63.86 -28.54
C CYS A 24 28.54 -63.66 -27.31
N GLN A 25 27.38 -64.32 -27.37
CA GLN A 25 26.20 -64.24 -26.49
C GLN A 25 26.39 -64.90 -25.11
N SER A 26 25.64 -64.46 -24.09
CA SER A 26 24.74 -65.35 -23.33
C SER A 26 23.73 -64.59 -22.45
N GLN A 27 22.62 -65.26 -22.16
CA GLN A 27 21.30 -64.79 -21.77
C GLN A 27 21.16 -64.35 -20.30
N LYS A 28 20.21 -63.44 -20.02
CA LYS A 28 19.10 -63.69 -19.06
C LYS A 28 17.99 -62.64 -19.19
N ILE A 29 16.83 -63.13 -19.62
CA ILE A 29 15.53 -62.46 -19.58
C ILE A 29 15.04 -62.51 -18.12
N LEU A 30 14.70 -61.36 -17.54
CA LEU A 30 13.80 -61.30 -16.38
C LEU A 30 12.98 -60.00 -16.46
N LEU A 31 11.68 -60.19 -16.32
CA LEU A 31 10.60 -59.30 -16.69
C LEU A 31 10.62 -57.99 -15.89
N ARG A 32 10.37 -56.87 -16.57
CA ARG A 32 9.98 -55.60 -15.95
C ARG A 32 8.54 -55.71 -15.42
N PRO A 33 8.27 -55.44 -14.13
CA PRO A 33 6.92 -55.43 -13.61
C PRO A 33 6.19 -54.15 -14.05
N GLN A 34 4.99 -54.31 -14.62
CA GLN A 34 4.06 -53.25 -14.96
C GLN A 34 3.45 -52.65 -13.69
N LEU A 35 4.09 -51.62 -13.14
CA LEU A 35 3.44 -50.76 -12.14
C LEU A 35 2.59 -49.72 -12.87
N HIS A 36 1.31 -50.05 -12.96
CA HIS A 36 0.23 -49.14 -13.33
C HIS A 36 0.24 -47.95 -12.37
N SER A 37 0.65 -46.78 -12.85
CA SER A 37 0.25 -45.52 -12.23
C SER A 37 -1.25 -45.34 -12.47
N PRO A 38 -2.09 -45.12 -11.45
CA PRO A 38 -3.45 -44.71 -11.71
C PRO A 38 -3.38 -43.35 -12.40
N THR A 39 -3.76 -43.30 -13.68
CA THR A 39 -4.11 -42.05 -14.33
C THR A 39 -5.29 -41.50 -13.55
N PHE A 40 -5.02 -40.52 -12.69
CA PHE A 40 -6.07 -39.72 -12.07
C PHE A 40 -6.69 -38.88 -13.18
N SER A 41 -7.59 -39.52 -13.94
CA SER A 41 -8.52 -38.87 -14.84
C SER A 41 -9.38 -37.97 -13.98
N VAL A 42 -8.95 -36.72 -13.80
CA VAL A 42 -9.86 -35.65 -13.39
C VAL A 42 -10.90 -35.57 -14.49
N LEU A 43 -12.05 -36.21 -14.25
CA LEU A 43 -13.24 -36.02 -15.06
C LEU A 43 -13.65 -34.56 -14.90
N THR A 44 -13.03 -33.69 -15.68
CA THR A 44 -13.53 -32.35 -15.89
C THR A 44 -14.89 -32.54 -16.57
N ARG A 45 -15.95 -32.38 -15.78
CA ARG A 45 -17.29 -32.21 -16.33
C ARG A 45 -17.22 -30.97 -17.22
N PHE A 46 -17.06 -31.18 -18.52
CA PHE A 46 -17.29 -30.16 -19.52
C PHE A 46 -18.77 -29.77 -19.40
N TYR A 47 -19.05 -28.68 -18.68
CA TYR A 47 -20.36 -28.05 -18.72
C TYR A 47 -20.62 -27.66 -20.18
N ALA A 48 -21.56 -28.35 -20.82
CA ALA A 48 -22.08 -27.98 -22.11
C ALA A 48 -22.60 -26.54 -22.02
N LYS A 49 -21.96 -25.63 -22.75
CA LYS A 49 -22.38 -24.24 -22.86
C LYS A 49 -23.75 -24.24 -23.54
N GLY A 50 -24.79 -24.10 -22.73
CA GLY A 50 -26.16 -23.94 -23.21
C GLY A 50 -26.21 -22.84 -24.25
N LYS A 51 -26.88 -23.13 -25.36
CA LYS A 51 -27.19 -22.24 -26.46
C LYS A 51 -27.71 -20.92 -25.87
N GLY A 52 -26.84 -19.90 -25.87
CA GLY A 52 -27.14 -18.61 -25.27
C GLY A 52 -28.36 -18.00 -25.95
N LYS A 53 -29.45 -17.81 -25.19
CA LYS A 53 -30.41 -16.77 -25.52
C LYS A 53 -29.61 -15.47 -25.64
N GLY A 54 -29.70 -14.83 -26.80
CA GLY A 54 -29.01 -13.60 -27.12
C GLY A 54 -29.03 -12.64 -25.94
N GLY A 55 -27.84 -12.25 -25.49
CA GLY A 55 -27.71 -11.16 -24.55
C GLY A 55 -28.36 -9.96 -25.19
N SER A 56 -29.52 -9.56 -24.65
CA SER A 56 -29.93 -8.17 -24.72
C SER A 56 -28.77 -7.41 -24.08
N ASP A 57 -28.00 -6.69 -24.90
CA ASP A 57 -27.10 -5.64 -24.47
C ASP A 57 -27.90 -4.69 -23.57
N GLY A 58 -27.88 -5.01 -22.27
CA GLY A 58 -28.36 -4.15 -21.22
C GLY A 58 -27.43 -2.96 -21.20
N LYS A 59 -27.68 -2.02 -22.10
CA LYS A 59 -27.20 -0.65 -22.04
C LYS A 59 -27.41 -0.26 -20.58
N HIS A 60 -26.32 -0.13 -19.82
CA HIS A 60 -26.37 0.55 -18.54
C HIS A 60 -26.85 1.95 -18.91
N LYS A 61 -28.17 2.18 -18.81
CA LYS A 61 -28.74 3.51 -18.85
C LYS A 61 -27.96 4.25 -17.77
N LYS A 62 -27.05 5.14 -18.18
CA LYS A 62 -26.56 6.20 -17.30
C LYS A 62 -27.84 6.78 -16.70
N LYS A 63 -28.09 6.52 -15.42
CA LYS A 63 -29.16 7.20 -14.70
C LYS A 63 -28.91 8.67 -14.98
N GLY A 64 -29.90 9.36 -15.57
CA GLY A 64 -29.78 10.78 -15.87
C GLY A 64 -29.25 11.48 -14.62
N ALA A 65 -28.31 12.41 -14.79
CA ALA A 65 -27.76 13.16 -13.67
C ALA A 65 -28.93 13.75 -12.89
N VAL A 66 -29.18 13.24 -11.69
CA VAL A 66 -30.29 13.71 -10.85
C VAL A 66 -29.87 15.09 -10.38
N THR A 67 -30.52 16.13 -10.92
CA THR A 67 -30.33 17.49 -10.46
C THR A 67 -30.84 17.57 -9.03
N VAL A 68 -29.95 17.92 -8.10
CA VAL A 68 -30.30 18.02 -6.67
C VAL A 68 -31.05 19.34 -6.49
N ASN A 69 -32.37 19.27 -6.31
CA ASN A 69 -33.19 20.41 -5.92
C ASN A 69 -33.18 20.49 -4.39
N GLU A 70 -32.37 21.40 -3.83
CA GLU A 70 -32.20 21.48 -2.37
C GLU A 70 -33.48 21.93 -1.65
N ASN A 71 -34.32 22.72 -2.32
CA ASN A 71 -35.55 23.28 -1.75
C ASN A 71 -36.65 22.22 -1.51
N GLU A 72 -36.80 21.25 -2.42
CA GLU A 72 -37.80 20.17 -2.30
C GLU A 72 -37.41 19.12 -1.24
N LEU A 73 -36.11 19.01 -0.95
CA LEU A 73 -35.57 18.09 0.06
C LEU A 73 -35.66 18.64 1.47
N ALA A 74 -35.53 19.97 1.63
CA ALA A 74 -35.49 20.63 2.93
C ALA A 74 -36.82 20.50 3.70
N GLU A 75 -37.94 20.35 3.01
CA GLU A 75 -39.27 20.18 3.62
C GLU A 75 -39.47 18.79 4.23
N ILE A 76 -38.71 17.79 3.78
CA ILE A 76 -38.91 16.37 4.14
C ILE A 76 -37.74 15.84 4.97
N VAL A 77 -36.52 16.35 4.75
CA VAL A 77 -35.28 15.90 5.40
C VAL A 77 -34.46 17.09 5.85
N ASP A 78 -33.82 16.97 7.01
CA ASP A 78 -32.76 17.88 7.44
C ASP A 78 -31.51 17.71 6.55
N VAL A 79 -31.49 18.46 5.44
CA VAL A 79 -30.40 18.48 4.47
C VAL A 79 -29.11 19.00 5.10
N ASP A 80 -29.21 20.01 5.98
CA ASP A 80 -28.05 20.66 6.59
C ASP A 80 -27.37 19.73 7.60
N GLY A 81 -28.15 19.03 8.43
CA GLY A 81 -27.63 18.00 9.34
C GLY A 81 -26.92 16.88 8.60
N MET A 82 -27.48 16.41 7.47
CA MET A 82 -26.84 15.40 6.64
C MET A 82 -25.53 15.91 6.00
N LYS A 83 -25.54 17.12 5.40
CA LYS A 83 -24.34 17.75 4.83
C LYS A 83 -23.24 17.88 5.88
N ALA A 84 -23.56 18.35 7.08
CA ALA A 84 -22.61 18.48 8.18
C ALA A 84 -22.02 17.13 8.62
N GLN A 85 -22.83 16.06 8.68
CA GLN A 85 -22.35 14.71 9.01
C GLN A 85 -21.43 14.15 7.92
N MET A 86 -21.77 14.34 6.64
CA MET A 86 -20.92 13.92 5.51
C MET A 86 -19.59 14.69 5.48
N GLN A 87 -19.62 16.00 5.73
CA GLN A 87 -18.41 16.82 5.85
C GLN A 87 -17.53 16.38 7.02
N LYS A 88 -18.11 16.06 8.19
CA LYS A 88 -17.38 15.50 9.33
C LYS A 88 -16.66 14.20 8.96
N ALA A 89 -17.32 13.30 8.21
CA ALA A 89 -16.68 12.08 7.74
C ALA A 89 -15.47 12.36 6.83
N LEU A 90 -15.55 13.38 5.96
CA LEU A 90 -14.40 13.80 5.15
C LEU A 90 -13.26 14.40 5.99
N VAL A 91 -13.57 15.18 7.03
CA VAL A 91 -12.55 15.74 7.93
C VAL A 91 -11.82 14.63 8.67
N VAL A 92 -12.55 13.65 9.22
CA VAL A 92 -11.94 12.49 9.87
C VAL A 92 -11.04 11.72 8.91
N LEU A 93 -11.46 11.50 7.67
CA LEU A 93 -10.63 10.84 6.65
C LEU A 93 -9.34 11.63 6.35
N LYS A 94 -9.42 12.96 6.27
CA LYS A 94 -8.24 13.82 6.08
C LYS A 94 -7.26 13.68 7.25
N ASP A 95 -7.75 13.70 8.49
CA ASP A 95 -6.93 13.55 9.68
C ASP A 95 -6.26 12.16 9.74
N GLU A 96 -6.99 11.11 9.37
CA GLU A 96 -6.45 9.76 9.27
C GLU A 96 -5.34 9.65 8.22
N PHE A 97 -5.48 10.32 7.07
CA PHE A 97 -4.41 10.38 6.07
C PHE A 97 -3.18 11.11 6.57
N VAL A 98 -3.34 12.24 7.28
CA VAL A 98 -2.19 12.98 7.83
C VAL A 98 -1.43 12.14 8.87
N LYS A 99 -2.17 11.43 9.74
CA LYS A 99 -1.57 10.63 10.81
C LYS A 99 -0.88 9.36 10.29
N ASN A 100 -1.50 8.64 9.36
CA ASN A 100 -1.04 7.30 8.96
C ASN A 100 -0.16 7.28 7.70
N LEU A 101 -0.26 8.27 6.80
CA LEU A 101 0.37 8.24 5.48
C LEU A 101 1.59 9.16 5.34
N SER A 102 2.24 9.53 6.45
CA SER A 102 3.41 10.39 6.41
C SER A 102 4.66 9.65 5.92
N LEU A 103 5.17 10.02 4.74
CA LEU A 103 6.48 9.59 4.23
C LEU A 103 7.66 10.22 5.00
N ARG A 104 7.41 11.36 5.66
CA ARG A 104 8.43 12.27 6.21
C ARG A 104 8.57 12.14 7.73
N SER A 105 7.90 11.16 8.31
CA SER A 105 7.74 10.92 9.74
C SER A 105 9.05 10.86 10.51
N THR A 106 10.20 10.59 9.87
CA THR A 106 11.45 10.44 10.62
C THR A 106 11.87 11.68 11.40
N THR A 107 11.59 12.90 10.93
CA THR A 107 12.00 14.12 11.68
C THR A 107 11.03 14.44 12.82
N GLY A 108 9.74 14.55 12.53
CA GLY A 108 8.73 14.84 13.57
C GLY A 108 8.60 13.73 14.61
N SER A 109 8.76 12.46 14.23
CA SER A 109 8.73 11.35 15.20
C SER A 109 9.92 11.38 16.14
N ILE A 110 11.12 11.76 15.66
CA ILE A 110 12.33 11.86 16.51
C ILE A 110 12.19 13.01 17.52
N GLU A 111 11.61 14.14 17.12
CA GLU A 111 11.37 15.29 18.00
C GLU A 111 10.46 14.95 19.19
N THR A 112 9.49 14.04 18.99
CA THR A 112 8.55 13.60 20.04
C THR A 112 9.08 12.53 20.99
N ILE A 113 10.31 12.05 20.79
CA ILE A 113 10.90 11.03 21.67
C ILE A 113 11.09 11.61 23.07
N LYS A 114 10.61 10.90 24.09
CA LYS A 114 10.81 11.25 25.49
C LYS A 114 12.19 10.78 25.94
N VAL A 115 12.94 11.68 26.55
CA VAL A 115 14.28 11.45 27.08
C VAL A 115 14.25 11.72 28.58
N LYS A 116 14.78 10.78 29.38
CA LYS A 116 14.95 11.00 30.81
C LYS A 116 16.18 11.83 31.06
N PHE A 117 16.03 13.00 31.65
CA PHE A 117 17.13 13.87 32.06
C PHE A 117 16.83 14.44 33.44
N ASP A 118 17.80 14.35 34.36
CA ASP A 118 17.66 14.83 35.75
C ASP A 118 16.38 14.35 36.48
N GLY A 119 16.01 13.09 36.26
CA GLY A 119 14.85 12.46 36.92
C GLY A 119 13.48 12.86 36.35
N LYS A 120 13.44 13.68 35.29
CA LYS A 120 12.20 14.06 34.59
C LYS A 120 12.23 13.62 33.13
N ASP A 121 11.04 13.40 32.57
CA ASP A 121 10.86 13.09 31.16
C ASP A 121 10.74 14.40 30.37
N HIS A 122 11.65 14.62 29.43
CA HIS A 122 11.68 15.78 28.54
C HIS A 122 11.50 15.34 27.09
N ALA A 123 10.94 16.19 26.23
CA ALA A 123 10.94 15.93 24.80
C ALA A 123 12.34 16.17 24.21
N LEU A 124 12.74 15.40 23.21
CA LEU A 124 14.05 15.58 22.57
C LEU A 124 14.24 17.00 22.03
N ASN A 125 13.18 17.62 21.50
CA ASN A 125 13.18 18.98 20.95
C ASN A 125 13.51 20.06 22.01
N GLU A 126 13.28 19.79 23.29
CA GLU A 126 13.60 20.73 24.39
C GLU A 126 15.09 20.69 24.75
N LEU A 127 15.69 19.50 24.66
CA LEU A 127 17.09 19.26 25.04
C LEU A 127 18.06 19.51 23.90
N ALA A 128 17.62 19.33 22.65
CA ALA A 128 18.46 19.39 21.48
C ALA A 128 17.74 19.94 20.24
N GLN A 129 18.49 20.59 19.36
CA GLN A 129 17.96 21.08 18.09
C GLN A 129 18.08 19.99 17.01
N VAL A 130 16.96 19.60 16.41
CA VAL A 130 16.93 18.63 15.30
C VAL A 130 16.98 19.36 13.96
N VAL A 131 18.00 19.07 13.15
CA VAL A 131 18.20 19.68 11.83
C VAL A 131 18.41 18.59 10.78
N ARG A 132 17.76 18.73 9.62
CA ARG A 132 17.97 17.82 8.49
C ARG A 132 19.10 18.34 7.61
N LYS A 133 20.29 17.71 7.71
CA LYS A 133 21.44 18.02 6.85
C LYS A 133 21.26 17.43 5.45
N ASN A 134 20.89 16.16 5.36
CA ASN A 134 20.66 15.44 4.11
C ASN A 134 19.37 14.61 4.22
N PRO A 135 18.72 14.20 3.11
CA PRO A 135 17.54 13.33 3.18
C PRO A 135 17.82 11.97 3.85
N LYS A 136 19.09 11.54 3.89
CA LYS A 136 19.56 10.30 4.51
C LYS A 136 20.16 10.50 5.91
N THR A 137 20.35 11.74 6.37
CA THR A 137 21.07 12.03 7.61
C THR A 137 20.43 13.18 8.36
N LEU A 138 19.96 12.88 9.57
CA LEU A 138 19.51 13.87 10.54
C LEU A 138 20.66 14.21 11.49
N VAL A 139 20.69 15.46 11.90
CA VAL A 139 21.69 16.00 12.81
C VAL A 139 20.95 16.50 14.04
N VAL A 140 21.35 16.05 15.21
CA VAL A 140 20.81 16.51 16.48
C VAL A 140 21.93 17.23 17.22
N ASN A 141 21.77 18.54 17.41
CA ASN A 141 22.74 19.40 18.07
C ASN A 141 22.39 19.53 19.55
N CYS A 142 23.25 19.04 20.44
CA CYS A 142 23.02 19.04 21.90
C CYS A 142 23.87 20.11 22.62
N THR A 143 24.18 21.23 21.96
CA THR A 143 25.09 22.27 22.48
C THR A 143 24.64 22.87 23.80
N SER A 144 23.33 22.96 24.04
CA SER A 144 22.73 23.46 25.28
C SER A 144 23.03 22.58 26.49
N VAL A 145 22.95 21.26 26.34
CA VAL A 145 23.05 20.29 27.43
C VAL A 145 23.86 19.06 27.02
N PRO A 146 25.21 19.17 26.96
CA PRO A 146 26.06 18.06 26.50
C PRO A 146 26.00 16.82 27.42
N GLN A 147 25.62 16.98 28.68
CA GLN A 147 25.47 15.87 29.64
C GLN A 147 24.27 14.97 29.32
N SER A 148 23.31 15.43 28.51
CA SER A 148 22.12 14.68 28.13
C SER A 148 22.35 13.69 26.97
N ILE A 149 23.49 13.79 26.27
CA ILE A 149 23.86 12.96 25.12
C ILE A 149 23.70 11.44 25.35
N PRO A 150 24.21 10.84 26.45
CA PRO A 150 24.05 9.40 26.68
C PRO A 150 22.58 8.99 26.84
N ASN A 151 21.77 9.81 27.49
CA ASN A 151 20.34 9.54 27.68
C ASN A 151 19.58 9.66 26.36
N ILE A 152 19.94 10.62 25.51
CA ILE A 152 19.40 10.79 24.15
C ILE A 152 19.75 9.57 23.29
N LEU A 153 21.01 9.12 23.30
CA LEU A 153 21.46 7.93 22.56
C LEU A 153 20.66 6.68 22.96
N GLN A 154 20.42 6.50 24.26
CA GLN A 154 19.64 5.38 24.77
C GLN A 154 18.17 5.51 24.39
N ALA A 155 17.57 6.70 24.52
CA ALA A 155 16.17 6.94 24.16
C ALA A 155 15.91 6.69 22.67
N ILE A 156 16.81 7.13 21.77
CA ILE A 156 16.71 6.88 20.33
C ILE A 156 16.77 5.38 20.03
N LYS A 157 17.67 4.62 20.69
CA LYS A 157 17.75 3.16 20.53
C LYS A 157 16.50 2.45 21.05
N GLN A 158 15.92 2.91 22.16
CA GLN A 158 14.72 2.35 22.77
C GLN A 158 13.42 2.72 22.03
N SER A 159 13.42 3.77 21.22
CA SER A 159 12.24 4.26 20.48
C SER A 159 11.65 3.26 19.46
N GLY A 160 12.33 2.14 19.20
CA GLY A 160 11.87 1.11 18.26
C GLY A 160 12.05 1.47 16.78
N MET A 161 12.68 2.62 16.48
CA MET A 161 12.90 3.09 15.11
C MET A 161 14.10 2.41 14.40
N ASN A 162 14.85 1.54 15.11
CA ASN A 162 16.03 0.83 14.60
C ASN A 162 17.07 1.77 13.95
N LEU A 163 17.23 2.98 14.49
CA LEU A 163 18.20 3.96 14.03
C LEU A 163 19.51 3.80 14.80
N ASN A 164 20.65 3.97 14.12
CA ASN A 164 21.97 3.91 14.74
C ASN A 164 22.62 5.30 14.82
N PRO A 165 22.39 6.07 15.91
CA PRO A 165 23.02 7.37 16.07
C PRO A 165 24.55 7.26 16.26
N GLN A 166 25.30 8.07 15.53
CA GLN A 166 26.75 8.24 15.65
C GLN A 166 27.05 9.57 16.34
N GLN A 167 27.84 9.54 17.41
CA GLN A 167 28.24 10.74 18.15
C GLN A 167 29.50 11.37 17.55
N ASP A 168 29.51 12.70 17.45
CA ASP A 168 30.65 13.53 17.09
C ASP A 168 30.68 14.77 18.02
N GLY A 169 31.44 14.67 19.12
CA GLY A 169 31.49 15.70 20.15
C GLY A 169 30.11 16.00 20.74
N THR A 170 29.60 17.20 20.45
CA THR A 170 28.29 17.74 20.88
C THR A 170 27.15 17.51 19.88
N THR A 171 27.43 16.88 18.74
CA THR A 171 26.48 16.65 17.65
C THR A 171 26.26 15.15 17.43
N LEU A 172 25.02 14.75 17.15
CA LEU A 172 24.66 13.37 16.82
C LEU A 172 24.21 13.26 15.36
N PHE A 173 24.80 12.34 14.62
CA PHE A 173 24.42 11.99 13.26
C PHE A 173 23.54 10.74 13.26
N ILE A 174 22.31 10.87 12.77
CA ILE A 174 21.35 9.78 12.71
C ILE A 174 21.14 9.42 11.23
N PRO A 175 21.66 8.28 10.76
CA PRO A 175 21.40 7.79 9.42
C PRO A 175 19.95 7.30 9.36
N VAL A 176 19.17 7.90 8.46
CA VAL A 176 17.79 7.50 8.19
C VAL A 176 17.78 6.49 7.04
N PRO A 177 17.23 5.29 7.23
CA PRO A 177 17.08 4.34 6.14
C PRO A 177 16.20 4.93 5.05
N VAL A 178 16.55 4.66 3.80
CA VAL A 178 15.74 5.11 2.66
C VAL A 178 14.42 4.34 2.65
N VAL A 179 13.32 5.06 2.42
CA VAL A 179 12.01 4.43 2.19
C VAL A 179 12.08 3.62 0.89
N THR A 180 12.00 2.29 1.01
CA THR A 180 12.00 1.37 -0.13
C THR A 180 10.69 1.50 -0.93
N LYS A 181 10.72 1.06 -2.19
CA LYS A 181 9.51 1.03 -3.05
C LYS A 181 8.40 0.19 -2.41
N GLU A 182 8.76 -0.95 -1.83
CA GLU A 182 7.84 -1.84 -1.11
C GLU A 182 7.12 -1.12 0.04
N HIS A 183 7.84 -0.29 0.80
CA HIS A 183 7.24 0.48 1.88
C HIS A 183 6.26 1.54 1.37
N ARG A 184 6.60 2.24 0.28
CA ARG A 184 5.69 3.20 -0.38
C ARG A 184 4.43 2.52 -0.91
N GLU A 185 4.57 1.35 -1.52
CA GLU A 185 3.44 0.53 -1.97
C GLU A 185 2.58 0.03 -0.81
N GLY A 186 3.19 -0.33 0.31
CA GLY A 186 2.51 -0.66 1.56
C GLY A 186 1.66 0.51 2.08
N LEU A 187 2.21 1.73 2.12
CA LEU A 187 1.47 2.94 2.49
C LEU A 187 0.32 3.23 1.51
N ALA A 188 0.52 3.02 0.21
CA ALA A 188 -0.54 3.18 -0.77
C ALA A 188 -1.69 2.17 -0.58
N LYS A 189 -1.38 0.93 -0.19
CA LYS A 189 -2.38 -0.08 0.20
C LYS A 189 -3.13 0.33 1.47
N ASN A 190 -2.41 0.83 2.47
CA ASN A 190 -3.02 1.34 3.71
C ASN A 190 -3.94 2.53 3.42
N ALA A 191 -3.56 3.44 2.52
CA ALA A 191 -4.40 4.55 2.09
C ALA A 191 -5.74 4.08 1.50
N LYS A 192 -5.73 2.99 0.71
CA LYS A 192 -6.96 2.37 0.20
C LYS A 192 -7.84 1.82 1.33
N ALA A 193 -7.24 1.17 2.33
CA ALA A 193 -7.98 0.63 3.46
C ALA A 193 -8.66 1.75 4.28
N LEU A 194 -7.97 2.87 4.52
CA LEU A 194 -8.53 4.04 5.20
C LEU A 194 -9.65 4.70 4.38
N PHE A 195 -9.47 4.83 3.07
CA PHE A 195 -10.52 5.32 2.18
C PHE A 195 -11.78 4.46 2.22
N ILE A 196 -11.65 3.13 2.26
CA ILE A 196 -12.82 2.22 2.36
C ILE A 196 -13.60 2.54 3.64
N LYS A 197 -12.92 2.72 4.78
CA LYS A 197 -13.57 3.11 6.05
C LYS A 197 -14.28 4.47 5.93
N GLY A 198 -13.63 5.47 5.35
CA GLY A 198 -14.24 6.80 5.15
C GLY A 198 -15.45 6.76 4.21
N ARG A 199 -15.37 6.00 3.11
CA ARG A 199 -16.48 5.77 2.19
C ARG A 199 -17.65 5.08 2.88
N ASP A 200 -17.37 4.04 3.66
CA ASP A 200 -18.40 3.29 4.38
C ASP A 200 -19.07 4.17 5.44
N ALA A 201 -18.34 5.06 6.11
CA ALA A 201 -18.92 6.07 7.01
C ALA A 201 -19.88 7.04 6.29
N ILE A 202 -19.56 7.49 5.07
CA ILE A 202 -20.46 8.32 4.25
C ILE A 202 -21.72 7.52 3.88
N LYS A 203 -21.56 6.26 3.48
CA LYS A 203 -22.69 5.36 3.16
C LYS A 203 -23.56 5.07 4.39
N ASP A 204 -22.97 4.98 5.57
CA ASP A 204 -23.72 4.79 6.81
C ASP A 204 -24.60 6.00 7.13
N VAL A 205 -24.10 7.22 6.91
CA VAL A 205 -24.91 8.46 7.02
C VAL A 205 -26.06 8.42 6.02
N GLN A 206 -25.77 8.11 4.75
CA GLN A 206 -26.80 7.96 3.71
C GLN A 206 -27.87 6.93 4.10
N ASN A 207 -27.46 5.74 4.55
CA ASN A 207 -28.36 4.66 4.95
C ASN A 207 -29.22 5.04 6.16
N LYS A 208 -28.68 5.79 7.13
CA LYS A 208 -29.43 6.30 8.28
C LYS A 208 -30.57 7.22 7.83
N HIS A 209 -30.28 8.21 6.97
CA HIS A 209 -31.29 9.15 6.46
C HIS A 209 -32.35 8.46 5.60
N ILE A 210 -31.96 7.52 4.73
CA ILE A 210 -32.92 6.72 3.94
C ILE A 210 -33.82 5.87 4.84
N ARG A 211 -33.29 5.29 5.93
CA ARG A 211 -34.10 4.54 6.90
C ARG A 211 -35.08 5.43 7.65
N SER A 212 -34.68 6.65 8.01
CA SER A 212 -35.56 7.63 8.65
C SER A 212 -36.70 8.05 7.71
N LEU A 213 -36.39 8.30 6.44
CA LEU A 213 -37.38 8.60 5.41
C LEU A 213 -38.44 7.51 5.28
N LYS A 214 -38.03 6.24 5.20
CA LYS A 214 -38.95 5.10 5.07
C LYS A 214 -39.83 4.86 6.30
N LYS A 215 -39.43 5.37 7.47
CA LYS A 215 -40.21 5.27 8.70
C LYS A 215 -41.25 6.38 8.84
N ALA A 216 -41.08 7.49 8.12
CA ALA A 216 -42.06 8.57 8.12
C ALA A 216 -43.30 8.13 7.33
N SER A 217 -44.42 7.90 8.02
CA SER A 217 -45.68 7.42 7.43
C SER A 217 -46.49 8.50 6.69
N ASN A 218 -46.05 9.76 6.74
CA ASN A 218 -46.82 10.92 6.26
C ASN A 218 -46.43 11.38 4.84
N VAL A 219 -45.61 10.61 4.13
CA VAL A 219 -44.98 11.03 2.88
C VAL A 219 -45.37 10.05 1.76
N PRO A 220 -45.87 10.52 0.59
CA PRO A 220 -46.27 9.64 -0.50
C PRO A 220 -45.06 8.90 -1.12
N GLU A 221 -45.26 7.65 -1.56
CA GLU A 221 -44.19 6.77 -2.04
C GLU A 221 -43.33 7.38 -3.17
N ASP A 222 -43.97 8.11 -4.09
CA ASP A 222 -43.29 8.78 -5.20
C ASP A 222 -42.27 9.83 -4.70
N THR A 223 -42.64 10.59 -3.67
CA THR A 223 -41.75 11.59 -3.07
C THR A 223 -40.62 10.95 -2.26
N VAL A 224 -40.88 9.82 -1.58
CA VAL A 224 -39.82 9.04 -0.90
C VAL A 224 -38.80 8.54 -1.91
N PHE A 225 -39.24 8.06 -3.06
CA PHE A 225 -38.34 7.59 -4.12
C PHE A 225 -37.51 8.73 -4.71
N ALA A 226 -38.11 9.90 -4.98
CA ALA A 226 -37.40 11.09 -5.43
C ALA A 226 -36.34 11.56 -4.42
N ALA A 227 -36.72 11.68 -3.15
CA ALA A 227 -35.82 12.06 -2.06
C ALA A 227 -34.65 11.07 -1.90
N GLN A 228 -34.92 9.77 -2.01
CA GLN A 228 -33.87 8.74 -1.95
C GLN A 228 -32.85 8.88 -3.10
N GLN A 229 -33.31 9.20 -4.31
CA GLN A 229 -32.40 9.44 -5.44
C GLN A 229 -31.53 10.66 -5.21
N GLN A 230 -32.11 11.75 -4.71
CA GLN A 230 -31.37 12.98 -4.43
C GLN A 230 -30.36 12.80 -3.29
N ILE A 231 -30.72 12.12 -2.19
CA ILE A 231 -29.79 11.75 -1.11
C ILE A 231 -28.61 10.93 -1.66
N THR A 232 -28.89 9.97 -2.54
CA THR A 232 -27.85 9.15 -3.18
C THR A 232 -26.93 10.01 -4.06
N ALA A 233 -27.50 10.90 -4.87
CA ALA A 233 -26.72 11.82 -5.70
C ALA A 233 -25.84 12.75 -4.86
N MET A 234 -26.29 13.21 -3.69
CA MET A 234 -25.45 13.99 -2.77
C MET A 234 -24.33 13.15 -2.15
N ALA A 235 -24.63 11.93 -1.68
CA ALA A 235 -23.62 11.03 -1.14
C ALA A 235 -22.54 10.70 -2.19
N ASP A 236 -22.92 10.46 -3.44
CA ASP A 236 -22.01 10.18 -4.54
C ASP A 236 -21.05 11.36 -4.81
N LYS A 237 -21.49 12.62 -4.64
CA LYS A 237 -20.60 13.79 -4.73
C LYS A 237 -19.50 13.75 -3.67
N TYR A 238 -19.86 13.50 -2.40
CA TYR A 238 -18.89 13.42 -1.30
C TYR A 238 -17.96 12.19 -1.42
N VAL A 239 -18.47 11.06 -1.92
CA VAL A 239 -17.63 9.90 -2.25
C VAL A 239 -16.62 10.27 -3.36
N GLY A 240 -17.05 10.98 -4.40
CA GLY A 240 -16.16 11.48 -5.45
C GLY A 240 -15.08 12.44 -4.92
N GLU A 241 -15.40 13.29 -3.94
CA GLU A 241 -14.39 14.11 -3.25
C GLU A 241 -13.39 13.26 -2.46
N ALA A 242 -13.86 12.23 -1.74
CA ALA A 242 -13.00 11.29 -1.04
C ALA A 242 -12.07 10.53 -2.00
N GLU A 243 -12.55 10.14 -3.18
CA GLU A 243 -11.76 9.50 -4.22
C GLU A 243 -10.66 10.42 -4.76
N LYS A 244 -10.98 11.69 -5.03
CA LYS A 244 -9.99 12.69 -5.43
C LYS A 244 -8.89 12.84 -4.38
N MET A 245 -9.25 12.90 -3.10
CA MET A 245 -8.27 12.98 -2.01
C MET A 245 -7.36 11.75 -1.96
N LEU A 246 -7.92 10.56 -2.15
CA LEU A 246 -7.14 9.33 -2.21
C LEU A 246 -6.17 9.33 -3.42
N GLN A 247 -6.61 9.78 -4.59
CA GLN A 247 -5.76 9.83 -5.78
C GLN A 247 -4.57 10.78 -5.58
N VAL A 248 -4.82 11.98 -5.03
CA VAL A 248 -3.76 12.95 -4.69
C VAL A 248 -2.76 12.32 -3.72
N LYS A 249 -3.25 11.70 -2.63
CA LYS A 249 -2.37 11.06 -1.65
C LYS A 249 -1.60 9.88 -2.21
N GLN A 250 -2.20 9.07 -3.08
CA GLN A 250 -1.50 7.95 -3.71
C GLN A 250 -0.40 8.41 -4.68
N ALA A 251 -0.64 9.49 -5.43
CA ALA A 251 0.37 10.09 -6.28
C ALA A 251 1.56 10.61 -5.46
N GLU A 252 1.29 11.32 -4.34
CA GLU A 252 2.31 11.77 -3.38
C GLU A 252 3.16 10.61 -2.83
N LEU A 253 2.52 9.48 -2.46
CA LEU A 253 3.19 8.32 -1.87
C LEU A 253 4.09 7.57 -2.85
N ILE A 254 3.64 7.39 -4.09
CA ILE A 254 4.38 6.65 -5.11
C ILE A 254 5.46 7.55 -5.74
N GLY A 255 5.25 8.87 -5.73
CA GLY A 255 6.15 9.85 -6.33
C GLY A 255 6.02 9.87 -7.86
N LYS A 256 4.79 10.00 -8.35
CA LYS A 256 4.50 10.30 -9.76
C LYS A 256 4.11 11.75 -9.92
#